data_AF-A0A935JQD3-F1
#
_entry.id   AF-A0A935JQD3-F1
#
_cell.length_a   1.000
_cell.length_b   1.000
_cell.length_c   1.000
_cell.angle_alpha   90.00
_cell.angle_beta   90.00
_cell.angle_gamma   90.00
#
_symmetry.space_group_name_H-M   'P 1'
#
loop_
_entity.id
_entity.type
_entity.pdbx_description
1 polymer ?
#
loop_
_entity_poly.entity_id
_entity_poly.type
_entity_poly.pdbx_seq_one_letter_code
_entity_poly.pdbx_strand_id
1 'polypeptide(L)'
;MRIKLYFVTLVVIALAALTVGAQTNTFTYQGRLTDNNLAAGGTYEMQFRVFDAAVAGNQLPVGTPVTLNFTVAGTNPVTVSNGAFTVQLNFGAGVFTGADRWLDISVRKPSDPPGFTLLTPRQPITSSPYAIKTINANAADSVSAACVLCITNAQITSIAGAKVTGTVANATNAGSATTATTATTATTAGNVTGVVAIANGGTGSATKNFVDLTTDQTVGGTKTFTNPPVGNGSALTNLNGANIANNTITASAIAPEVTVAATTNFSLLGQLRWDLLQTKSFALGPNPNGAAFDGANIWVTDTGSNNVTKLRASDGAVLGTFAVGTNPNYVAFDGANIWVVNQGSNNVTKLRASDGACAGVVGPPTAACTFAVGTDPSSVAFDGANIWLTNPSSNDVTKLRASDGAVLGTFAVGSPRGVAFDGANIWVTRFSSNNVTKLRASDGACAGVVGPPTAACTFTVGTGPQQVAFDGANIWVTNLNSGNVTKLLASTGAVLGTFAVGSLPGAVAFDGANIWVASGSATVTKLRASDGALQGTFAVGNFLAGVAFDGANIWVVSDGSNNITKLQAFP
;
A
#
# COMPACT_ATOMS: atom_id res chain seq x y z
N MET A 1 -6.10 7.77 46.97
CA MET A 1 -5.31 8.04 45.74
C MET A 1 -4.65 6.78 45.12
N ARG A 2 -4.61 5.62 45.78
CA ARG A 2 -3.94 4.40 45.25
C ARG A 2 -4.78 3.49 44.34
N ILE A 3 -6.12 3.65 44.30
CA ILE A 3 -7.01 2.80 43.47
C ILE A 3 -7.09 3.25 42.00
N LYS A 4 -6.89 4.55 41.71
CA LYS A 4 -6.93 5.07 40.33
C LYS A 4 -5.71 4.70 39.48
N LEU A 5 -4.57 4.37 40.11
CA LEU A 5 -3.33 4.06 39.39
C LEU A 5 -3.36 2.64 38.78
N TYR A 6 -3.98 1.66 39.46
CA TYR A 6 -4.09 0.30 38.95
C TYR A 6 -5.03 0.20 37.74
N PHE A 7 -6.11 0.99 37.71
CA PHE A 7 -7.08 0.97 36.62
C PHE A 7 -6.52 1.56 35.31
N VAL A 8 -5.72 2.62 35.41
CA VAL A 8 -5.04 3.22 34.25
C VAL A 8 -3.96 2.30 33.71
N THR A 9 -3.26 1.56 34.57
CA THR A 9 -2.22 0.62 34.14
C THR A 9 -2.81 -0.62 33.45
N LEU A 10 -4.01 -1.08 33.86
CA LEU A 10 -4.69 -2.22 33.24
C LEU A 10 -5.24 -1.90 31.82
N VAL A 11 -5.71 -0.67 31.61
CA VAL A 11 -6.22 -0.22 30.30
C VAL A 11 -5.07 0.00 29.31
N VAL A 12 -3.91 0.46 29.77
CA VAL A 12 -2.71 0.64 28.91
C VAL A 12 -2.12 -0.70 28.45
N ILE A 13 -2.21 -1.76 29.25
CA ILE A 13 -1.76 -3.10 28.85
C ILE A 13 -2.75 -3.77 27.89
N ALA A 14 -4.06 -3.51 28.02
CA ALA A 14 -5.07 -4.02 27.10
C ALA A 14 -5.03 -3.37 25.71
N LEU A 15 -4.58 -2.10 25.60
CA LEU A 15 -4.40 -1.40 24.32
C LEU A 15 -3.11 -1.77 23.56
N ALA A 16 -2.18 -2.50 24.20
CA ALA A 16 -0.93 -2.95 23.56
C ALA A 16 -1.06 -4.32 22.85
N ALA A 17 -2.23 -4.97 22.93
CA ALA A 17 -2.50 -6.27 22.31
C ALA A 17 -3.34 -6.18 21.03
N LEU A 18 -3.14 -5.13 20.22
CA LEU A 18 -3.65 -5.13 18.85
C LEU A 18 -2.83 -6.14 18.06
N THR A 19 -3.45 -7.29 17.78
CA THR A 19 -2.96 -8.25 16.79
C THR A 19 -2.87 -7.52 15.45
N VAL A 20 -1.65 -7.17 15.04
CA VAL A 20 -1.36 -6.76 13.66
C VAL A 20 -1.70 -7.96 12.78
N GLY A 21 -2.68 -7.81 11.90
CA GLY A 21 -2.98 -8.82 10.89
C GLY A 21 -1.74 -9.03 10.03
N ALA A 22 -1.29 -10.29 9.93
CA ALA A 22 -0.18 -10.66 9.07
C ALA A 22 -0.45 -10.16 7.64
N GLN A 23 0.56 -9.56 7.01
CA GLN A 23 0.53 -9.21 5.60
C GLN A 23 0.16 -10.45 4.78
N THR A 24 -0.78 -10.33 3.86
CA THR A 24 -1.17 -11.45 3.01
C THR A 24 -0.02 -11.82 2.07
N ASN A 25 0.18 -13.12 1.81
CA ASN A 25 1.20 -13.60 0.85
C ASN A 25 0.77 -13.42 -0.63
N THR A 26 -0.33 -12.69 -0.86
CA THR A 26 -0.90 -12.44 -2.18
C THR A 26 -0.47 -11.06 -2.68
N PHE A 27 0.02 -10.98 -3.91
CA PHE A 27 0.31 -9.71 -4.58
C PHE A 27 -0.25 -9.71 -6.01
N THR A 28 -0.52 -8.52 -6.54
CA THR A 28 -0.96 -8.35 -7.93
C THR A 28 0.25 -8.25 -8.85
N TYR A 29 0.28 -9.04 -9.91
CA TYR A 29 1.26 -8.97 -10.98
C TYR A 29 0.59 -8.47 -12.27
N GLN A 30 1.14 -7.42 -12.86
CA GLN A 30 0.71 -6.87 -14.14
C GLN A 30 1.85 -7.06 -15.14
N GLY A 31 1.55 -7.62 -16.31
CA GLY A 31 2.55 -7.93 -17.33
C GLY A 31 2.09 -7.55 -18.72
N ARG A 32 3.06 -7.43 -19.64
CA ARG A 32 2.80 -7.25 -21.08
C ARG A 32 3.34 -8.44 -21.86
N LEU A 33 2.48 -9.11 -22.61
CA LEU A 33 2.78 -10.21 -23.51
C LEU A 33 2.74 -9.72 -24.95
N THR A 34 3.76 -10.08 -25.71
CA THR A 34 3.78 -9.90 -27.17
C THR A 34 3.84 -11.26 -27.85
N ASP A 35 3.16 -11.39 -28.98
CA ASP A 35 3.21 -12.56 -29.85
C ASP A 35 3.67 -12.08 -31.23
N ASN A 36 4.79 -12.63 -31.72
CA ASN A 36 5.45 -12.19 -32.95
C ASN A 36 5.66 -10.66 -33.06
N ASN A 37 6.15 -10.05 -31.99
CA ASN A 37 6.37 -8.59 -31.85
C ASN A 37 5.11 -7.72 -31.94
N LEU A 38 3.91 -8.32 -31.99
CA LEU A 38 2.64 -7.62 -31.88
C LEU A 38 2.07 -7.80 -30.47
N ALA A 39 1.21 -6.87 -30.05
CA ALA A 39 0.53 -6.96 -28.76
C ALA A 39 -0.37 -8.21 -28.75
N ALA A 40 -0.15 -9.11 -27.80
CA ALA A 40 -0.92 -10.35 -27.71
C ALA A 40 -2.37 -10.07 -27.29
N GLY A 41 -3.33 -10.84 -27.79
CA GLY A 41 -4.75 -10.72 -27.42
C GLY A 41 -5.41 -12.07 -27.27
N GLY A 42 -6.42 -12.13 -26.40
CA GLY A 42 -7.23 -13.33 -26.15
C GLY A 42 -6.85 -14.06 -24.87
N THR A 43 -7.31 -15.31 -24.76
CA THR A 43 -7.12 -16.14 -23.58
C THR A 43 -5.81 -16.92 -23.67
N TYR A 44 -5.02 -16.86 -22.60
CA TYR A 44 -3.76 -17.58 -22.45
C TYR A 44 -3.77 -18.43 -21.19
N GLU A 45 -3.06 -19.54 -21.24
CA GLU A 45 -2.73 -20.29 -20.05
C GLU A 45 -1.33 -19.89 -19.59
N MET A 46 -1.18 -19.61 -18.29
CA MET A 46 0.07 -19.11 -17.73
C MET A 46 0.47 -19.90 -16.49
N GLN A 47 1.77 -20.15 -16.36
CA GLN A 47 2.38 -20.69 -15.16
C GLN A 47 3.35 -19.68 -14.58
N PHE A 48 3.30 -19.54 -13.26
CA PHE A 48 4.22 -18.68 -12.51
C PHE A 48 4.99 -19.50 -11.48
N ARG A 49 6.30 -19.25 -11.38
CA ARG A 49 7.23 -19.90 -10.45
C ARG A 49 8.22 -18.86 -9.92
N VAL A 50 8.68 -19.02 -8.69
CA VAL A 50 9.69 -18.12 -8.10
C VAL A 50 11.00 -18.86 -7.92
N PHE A 51 12.11 -18.20 -8.25
CA PHE A 51 13.47 -18.72 -8.11
C PHE A 51 14.34 -17.80 -7.25
N ASP A 52 15.39 -18.40 -6.68
CA ASP A 52 16.43 -17.72 -5.89
C ASP A 52 17.58 -17.13 -6.74
N ALA A 53 17.54 -17.26 -8.07
CA ALA A 53 18.53 -16.68 -8.98
C ALA A 53 17.94 -16.30 -10.36
N ALA A 54 18.58 -15.32 -11.02
CA ALA A 54 18.20 -14.81 -12.35
C ALA A 54 18.34 -15.85 -13.47
N VAL A 55 19.37 -16.68 -13.37
CA VAL A 55 19.70 -17.77 -14.29
C VAL A 55 20.00 -19.00 -13.43
N ALA A 56 19.47 -20.17 -13.79
CA ALA A 56 19.49 -21.38 -12.96
C ALA A 56 18.80 -21.18 -11.59
N GLY A 57 19.35 -21.68 -10.49
CA GLY A 57 18.76 -21.54 -9.14
C GLY A 57 17.65 -22.54 -8.81
N ASN A 58 17.25 -22.57 -7.53
CA ASN A 58 16.20 -23.44 -7.01
C ASN A 58 14.83 -22.76 -7.10
N GLN A 59 13.81 -23.53 -7.50
CA GLN A 59 12.43 -23.09 -7.37
C GLN A 59 12.02 -23.07 -5.89
N LEU A 60 11.31 -22.02 -5.50
CA LEU A 60 10.91 -21.78 -4.12
C LEU A 60 9.45 -22.18 -3.83
N PRO A 61 9.14 -22.51 -2.56
CA PRO A 61 10.08 -22.83 -1.48
C PRO A 61 10.93 -24.06 -1.80
N VAL A 62 12.19 -24.08 -1.33
CA VAL A 62 13.08 -25.25 -1.52
C VAL A 62 12.46 -26.47 -0.82
N GLY A 63 12.40 -27.60 -1.51
CA GLY A 63 11.85 -28.87 -1.01
C GLY A 63 10.41 -29.15 -1.47
N THR A 64 9.53 -28.15 -1.42
CA THR A 64 8.14 -28.24 -1.92
C THR A 64 7.83 -27.07 -2.86
N PRO A 65 8.41 -27.06 -4.08
CA PRO A 65 8.32 -25.92 -4.99
C PRO A 65 6.87 -25.66 -5.43
N VAL A 66 6.48 -24.39 -5.45
CA VAL A 66 5.12 -23.97 -5.80
C VAL A 66 5.07 -23.47 -7.24
N THR A 67 4.12 -24.01 -8.02
CA THR A 67 3.78 -23.51 -9.36
C THR A 67 2.32 -23.08 -9.37
N LEU A 68 2.06 -21.81 -9.71
CA LEU A 68 0.71 -21.30 -9.86
C LEU A 68 0.26 -21.52 -11.30
N ASN A 69 -0.88 -22.20 -11.48
CA ASN A 69 -1.41 -22.60 -12.78
C ASN A 69 -2.70 -21.84 -13.09
N PHE A 70 -2.67 -21.00 -14.11
CA PHE A 70 -3.83 -20.32 -14.67
C PHE A 70 -4.19 -21.00 -15.98
N THR A 71 -5.06 -21.99 -15.92
CA THR A 71 -5.40 -22.86 -17.05
C THR A 71 -6.90 -22.94 -17.23
N VAL A 72 -7.34 -23.32 -18.42
CA VAL A 72 -8.74 -23.61 -18.74
C VAL A 72 -9.24 -24.78 -17.88
N ALA A 73 -8.40 -25.80 -17.67
CA ALA A 73 -8.70 -26.93 -16.77
C ALA A 73 -8.88 -26.49 -15.31
N GLY A 74 -8.15 -25.46 -14.87
CA GLY A 74 -8.29 -24.83 -13.57
C GLY A 74 -9.39 -23.75 -13.50
N THR A 75 -10.20 -23.59 -14.56
CA THR A 75 -11.29 -22.60 -14.67
C THR A 75 -10.88 -21.13 -14.47
N ASN A 76 -9.59 -20.82 -14.60
CA ASN A 76 -9.06 -19.46 -14.43
C ASN A 76 -7.90 -19.18 -15.38
N PRO A 77 -8.12 -19.21 -16.72
CA PRO A 77 -7.11 -18.79 -17.68
C PRO A 77 -6.93 -17.26 -17.64
N VAL A 78 -5.79 -16.78 -18.13
CA VAL A 78 -5.46 -15.35 -18.13
C VAL A 78 -5.98 -14.69 -19.40
N THR A 79 -6.84 -13.68 -19.25
CA THR A 79 -7.25 -12.83 -20.35
C THR A 79 -6.18 -11.77 -20.62
N VAL A 80 -5.67 -11.71 -21.86
CA VAL A 80 -4.72 -10.72 -22.33
C VAL A 80 -5.42 -9.78 -23.29
N SER A 81 -5.34 -8.47 -23.04
CA SER A 81 -5.96 -7.44 -23.89
C SER A 81 -4.93 -6.39 -24.27
N ASN A 82 -4.74 -6.17 -25.57
CA ASN A 82 -3.71 -5.25 -26.11
C ASN A 82 -2.32 -5.49 -25.49
N GLY A 83 -1.97 -6.77 -25.32
CA GLY A 83 -0.74 -7.24 -24.70
C GLY A 83 -0.75 -7.19 -23.18
N ALA A 84 -1.63 -6.45 -22.50
CA ALA A 84 -1.64 -6.35 -21.04
C ALA A 84 -2.44 -7.46 -20.37
N PHE A 85 -1.99 -7.91 -19.19
CA PHE A 85 -2.72 -8.83 -18.32
C PHE A 85 -2.43 -8.55 -16.84
N THR A 86 -3.37 -8.96 -15.98
CA THR A 86 -3.28 -8.82 -14.52
C THR A 86 -3.67 -10.13 -13.84
N VAL A 87 -2.87 -10.58 -12.88
CA VAL A 87 -3.13 -11.78 -12.07
C VAL A 87 -2.81 -11.53 -10.60
N GLN A 88 -3.45 -12.28 -9.69
CA GLN A 88 -3.06 -12.32 -8.27
C GLN A 88 -2.23 -13.57 -8.01
N LEU A 89 -1.02 -13.38 -7.47
CA LEU A 89 -0.07 -14.45 -7.20
C LEU A 89 0.09 -14.64 -5.69
N ASN A 90 0.00 -15.89 -5.23
CA ASN A 90 0.26 -16.27 -3.84
C ASN A 90 1.04 -17.58 -3.81
N PHE A 91 2.33 -17.51 -3.50
CA PHE A 91 3.22 -18.68 -3.44
C PHE A 91 3.33 -19.30 -2.03
N GLY A 92 2.51 -18.83 -1.08
CA GLY A 92 2.57 -19.24 0.32
C GLY A 92 3.67 -18.54 1.11
N ALA A 93 3.80 -18.94 2.38
CA ALA A 93 4.80 -18.39 3.29
C ALA A 93 6.22 -18.87 2.95
N GLY A 94 7.24 -18.10 3.35
CA GLY A 94 8.65 -18.50 3.21
C GLY A 94 9.28 -18.27 1.83
N VAL A 95 8.52 -17.84 0.82
CA VAL A 95 9.06 -17.52 -0.51
C VAL A 95 9.72 -16.14 -0.54
N PHE A 96 9.05 -15.12 0.02
CA PHE A 96 9.51 -13.74 0.03
C PHE A 96 10.06 -13.35 1.41
N THR A 97 11.30 -13.74 1.68
CA THR A 97 11.98 -13.50 2.98
C THR A 97 12.86 -12.25 3.01
N GLY A 98 12.73 -11.38 1.99
CA GLY A 98 13.46 -10.12 1.88
C GLY A 98 14.71 -10.16 0.99
N ALA A 99 15.19 -11.35 0.59
CA ALA A 99 16.22 -11.46 -0.44
C ALA A 99 15.61 -11.35 -1.85
N ASP A 100 16.41 -10.96 -2.84
CA ASP A 100 15.98 -10.84 -4.24
C ASP A 100 15.41 -12.15 -4.77
N ARG A 101 14.36 -12.04 -5.58
CA ARG A 101 13.67 -13.18 -6.20
C ARG A 101 13.52 -12.97 -7.70
N TRP A 102 13.33 -14.06 -8.42
CA TRP A 102 13.14 -14.03 -9.87
C TRP A 102 11.88 -14.78 -10.24
N LEU A 103 10.95 -14.09 -10.90
CA LEU A 103 9.69 -14.63 -11.38
C LEU A 103 9.92 -15.25 -12.76
N ASP A 104 9.60 -16.54 -12.84
CA ASP A 104 9.56 -17.29 -14.08
C ASP A 104 8.13 -17.37 -14.58
N ILE A 105 7.93 -17.08 -15.87
CA ILE A 105 6.61 -17.03 -16.51
C ILE A 105 6.66 -17.93 -17.73
N SER A 106 5.76 -18.91 -17.78
CA SER A 106 5.60 -19.75 -18.96
C SER A 106 4.18 -19.58 -19.50
N VAL A 107 4.04 -19.48 -20.82
CA VAL A 107 2.78 -19.14 -21.48
C VAL A 107 2.48 -20.11 -22.63
N ARG A 108 1.20 -20.35 -22.88
CA ARG A 108 0.70 -20.98 -24.13
C ARG A 108 -0.71 -20.50 -24.44
N LYS A 109 -1.16 -20.64 -25.67
CA LYS A 109 -2.59 -20.51 -25.99
C LYS A 109 -3.30 -21.84 -25.70
N PRO A 110 -4.57 -21.82 -25.29
CA PRO A 110 -5.36 -23.05 -25.12
C PRO A 110 -5.43 -23.94 -26.38
N SER A 111 -5.29 -23.33 -27.56
CA SER A 111 -5.30 -24.00 -28.86
C SER A 111 -3.94 -24.60 -29.25
N ASP A 112 -2.86 -24.29 -28.54
CA ASP A 112 -1.52 -24.76 -28.88
C ASP A 112 -1.32 -26.22 -28.46
N PRO A 113 -0.39 -26.96 -29.11
CA PRO A 113 0.02 -28.28 -28.66
C PRO A 113 0.45 -28.31 -27.17
N PRO A 114 0.40 -29.49 -26.50
CA PRO A 114 0.85 -29.61 -25.12
C PRO A 114 2.29 -29.11 -24.90
N GLY A 115 2.47 -28.15 -23.99
CA GLY A 115 3.75 -27.52 -23.69
C GLY A 115 3.60 -26.03 -23.40
N PHE A 116 4.42 -25.49 -22.51
CA PHE A 116 4.48 -24.05 -22.24
C PHE A 116 5.79 -23.47 -22.80
N THR A 117 5.71 -22.26 -23.34
CA THR A 117 6.89 -21.48 -23.76
C THR A 117 7.38 -20.63 -22.60
N LEU A 118 8.67 -20.76 -22.26
CA LEU A 118 9.30 -19.97 -21.21
C LEU A 118 9.59 -18.54 -21.69
N LEU A 119 9.19 -17.53 -20.92
CA LEU A 119 9.50 -16.14 -21.21
C LEU A 119 10.83 -15.76 -20.55
N THR A 120 11.88 -15.58 -21.36
CA THR A 120 13.22 -15.20 -20.89
C THR A 120 13.55 -13.73 -21.19
N PRO A 121 14.26 -13.01 -20.30
CA PRO A 121 14.77 -13.47 -19.00
C PRO A 121 13.71 -13.44 -17.90
N ARG A 122 13.98 -14.16 -16.79
CA ARG A 122 13.15 -14.07 -15.58
C ARG A 122 13.09 -12.65 -15.05
N GLN A 123 11.94 -12.28 -14.50
CA GLN A 123 11.70 -10.92 -14.04
C GLN A 123 12.13 -10.77 -12.57
N PRO A 124 13.00 -9.79 -12.23
CA PRO A 124 13.40 -9.58 -10.85
C PRO A 124 12.21 -9.08 -10.01
N ILE A 125 12.08 -9.61 -8.80
CA ILE A 125 11.21 -9.14 -7.73
C ILE A 125 12.15 -8.67 -6.62
N THR A 126 12.37 -7.35 -6.56
CA THR A 126 13.21 -6.70 -5.54
C THR A 126 12.40 -6.41 -4.28
N SER A 127 13.03 -6.52 -3.12
CA SER A 127 12.38 -6.18 -1.84
C SER A 127 11.93 -4.72 -1.80
N SER A 128 10.74 -4.44 -1.29
CA SER A 128 10.34 -3.07 -0.93
C SER A 128 11.07 -2.61 0.35
N PRO A 129 11.23 -1.29 0.60
CA PRO A 129 11.97 -0.78 1.77
C PRO A 129 11.47 -1.32 3.12
N TYR A 130 10.17 -1.61 3.24
CA TYR A 130 9.58 -2.20 4.45
C TYR A 130 9.98 -3.67 4.66
N ALA A 131 10.28 -4.43 3.59
CA ALA A 131 10.76 -5.81 3.70
C ALA A 131 12.23 -5.91 4.16
N ILE A 132 13.04 -4.87 3.90
CA ILE A 132 14.44 -4.79 4.36
C ILE A 132 14.51 -4.61 5.89
N LYS A 133 13.54 -3.90 6.49
CA LYS A 133 13.46 -3.69 7.95
C LYS A 133 13.14 -4.99 8.73
N THR A 134 12.77 -6.06 8.04
CA THR A 134 12.40 -7.38 8.62
C THR A 134 13.58 -8.33 8.79
N ILE A 135 14.80 -7.99 8.33
CA ILE A 135 16.02 -8.77 8.67
C ILE A 135 16.22 -8.87 10.20
N ASN A 136 15.80 -7.86 10.95
CA ASN A 136 15.84 -7.85 12.42
C ASN A 136 14.77 -8.74 13.08
N ALA A 137 13.69 -9.10 12.36
CA ALA A 137 12.67 -10.02 12.86
C ALA A 137 13.09 -11.49 12.67
N ASN A 138 13.78 -11.83 11.57
CA ASN A 138 14.43 -13.14 11.44
C ASN A 138 15.48 -13.37 12.53
N ALA A 139 16.20 -12.31 12.93
CA ALA A 139 17.09 -12.36 14.09
C ALA A 139 16.33 -12.70 15.39
N ALA A 140 15.11 -12.21 15.57
CA ALA A 140 14.24 -12.53 16.71
C ALA A 140 13.71 -13.99 16.66
N ASP A 141 13.44 -14.53 15.47
CA ASP A 141 13.07 -15.94 15.31
C ASP A 141 14.25 -16.88 15.63
N SER A 142 15.49 -16.50 15.28
CA SER A 142 16.68 -17.25 15.68
C SER A 142 17.01 -17.14 17.18
N VAL A 143 16.49 -16.13 17.90
CA VAL A 143 16.58 -16.07 19.37
C VAL A 143 15.66 -17.10 20.02
N SER A 144 14.55 -17.49 19.38
CA SER A 144 13.68 -18.56 19.91
C SER A 144 14.32 -19.96 19.86
N ALA A 145 15.26 -20.19 18.92
CA ALA A 145 15.96 -21.46 18.77
C ALA A 145 17.30 -21.53 19.54
N ALA A 146 17.94 -20.39 19.83
CA ALA A 146 19.28 -20.34 20.45
C ALA A 146 19.28 -20.16 21.98
N CYS A 147 18.13 -19.94 22.63
CA CYS A 147 18.05 -19.52 24.04
C CYS A 147 17.59 -20.63 25.00
N VAL A 148 18.22 -21.80 24.94
CA VAL A 148 17.89 -22.93 25.84
C VAL A 148 18.34 -22.71 27.30
N LEU A 149 19.18 -21.69 27.59
CA LEU A 149 19.76 -21.47 28.94
C LEU A 149 19.85 -20.00 29.40
N CYS A 150 19.25 -19.07 28.68
CA CYS A 150 19.36 -17.63 28.97
C CYS A 150 18.33 -17.11 29.99
N ILE A 151 17.30 -17.90 30.29
CA ILE A 151 16.30 -17.58 31.31
C ILE A 151 16.75 -18.24 32.61
N THR A 152 17.16 -17.42 33.57
CA THR A 152 17.49 -17.89 34.92
C THR A 152 16.22 -18.05 35.77
N ASN A 153 16.26 -18.89 36.80
CA ASN A 153 15.13 -19.11 37.73
C ASN A 153 14.60 -17.79 38.35
N ALA A 154 15.46 -16.79 38.54
CA ALA A 154 15.11 -15.48 39.08
C ALA A 154 14.22 -14.64 38.14
N GLN A 155 14.18 -14.97 36.85
CA GLN A 155 13.40 -14.24 35.84
C GLN A 155 12.04 -14.88 35.58
N ILE A 156 11.71 -16.00 36.23
CA ILE A 156 10.44 -16.72 36.09
C ILE A 156 9.59 -16.50 37.34
N THR A 157 8.74 -15.48 37.33
CA THR A 157 7.84 -15.15 38.44
C THR A 157 6.58 -16.03 38.47
N SER A 158 6.05 -16.40 37.30
CA SER A 158 4.99 -17.40 37.13
C SER A 158 4.94 -17.87 35.68
N ILE A 159 4.51 -19.11 35.46
CA ILE A 159 4.21 -19.65 34.13
C ILE A 159 2.77 -20.14 34.16
N ALA A 160 1.95 -19.69 33.21
CA ALA A 160 0.61 -20.24 33.04
C ALA A 160 0.72 -21.71 32.62
N GLY A 161 0.11 -22.63 33.38
CA GLY A 161 0.26 -24.08 33.17
C GLY A 161 -0.08 -24.54 31.74
N ALA A 162 -1.01 -23.86 31.06
CA ALA A 162 -1.38 -24.12 29.66
C ALA A 162 -0.27 -23.82 28.63
N LYS A 163 0.80 -23.14 29.04
CA LYS A 163 1.94 -22.76 28.19
C LYS A 163 3.16 -23.69 28.36
N VAL A 164 3.11 -24.65 29.28
CA VAL A 164 4.18 -25.64 29.48
C VAL A 164 3.90 -26.84 28.58
N THR A 165 4.48 -26.85 27.38
CA THR A 165 4.38 -27.98 26.45
C THR A 165 5.70 -28.77 26.46
N GLY A 166 5.80 -29.79 27.32
CA GLY A 166 7.00 -30.64 27.45
C GLY A 166 7.16 -31.26 28.85
N THR A 167 8.11 -32.18 29.00
CA THR A 167 8.43 -32.84 30.28
C THR A 167 9.26 -31.91 31.18
N VAL A 168 8.71 -31.52 32.34
CA VAL A 168 9.47 -30.75 33.35
C VAL A 168 10.13 -31.73 34.31
N ALA A 169 11.44 -31.90 34.18
CA ALA A 169 12.18 -32.95 34.89
C ALA A 169 12.21 -32.80 36.42
N ASN A 170 11.88 -31.64 36.99
CA ASN A 170 11.91 -31.36 38.45
C ASN A 170 10.82 -30.37 38.91
N ALA A 171 9.55 -30.63 38.61
CA ALA A 171 8.43 -29.77 39.03
C ALA A 171 8.08 -29.96 40.52
N THR A 172 8.89 -29.40 41.42
CA THR A 172 8.73 -29.62 42.86
C THR A 172 7.56 -28.84 43.49
N ASN A 173 7.02 -27.80 42.81
CA ASN A 173 5.96 -26.91 43.35
C ASN A 173 4.86 -26.54 42.33
N ALA A 174 4.31 -27.50 41.58
CA ALA A 174 3.19 -27.24 40.67
C ALA A 174 1.84 -27.20 41.43
N GLY A 175 1.53 -26.07 42.09
CA GLY A 175 0.30 -25.88 42.86
C GLY A 175 -1.01 -25.78 42.04
N SER A 176 -0.93 -25.81 40.70
CA SER A 176 -2.11 -25.81 39.83
C SER A 176 -1.75 -26.39 38.47
N ALA A 177 -1.74 -27.73 38.38
CA ALA A 177 -1.59 -28.43 37.11
C ALA A 177 -2.93 -29.05 36.73
N THR A 178 -3.74 -28.31 35.97
CA THR A 178 -5.01 -28.78 35.40
C THR A 178 -4.83 -29.82 34.29
N THR A 179 -3.60 -30.22 33.96
CA THR A 179 -3.30 -31.21 32.92
C THR A 179 -1.98 -31.95 33.18
N ALA A 180 -1.68 -32.32 34.42
CA ALA A 180 -0.52 -33.16 34.73
C ALA A 180 -0.85 -34.65 34.59
N THR A 181 -0.74 -35.19 33.37
CA THR A 181 -0.63 -36.65 33.14
C THR A 181 0.75 -37.20 33.56
N THR A 182 1.63 -36.39 34.15
CA THR A 182 3.04 -36.76 34.42
C THR A 182 3.53 -36.32 35.80
N ALA A 183 2.68 -36.33 36.81
CA ALA A 183 3.09 -36.16 38.20
C ALA A 183 3.26 -37.52 38.89
N THR A 184 4.31 -38.28 38.53
CA THR A 184 4.60 -39.59 39.14
C THR A 184 5.07 -39.51 40.61
N THR A 185 5.23 -38.30 41.15
CA THR A 185 5.76 -38.03 42.50
C THR A 185 5.08 -36.85 43.22
N ALA A 186 3.81 -36.53 42.91
CA ALA A 186 3.07 -35.53 43.69
C ALA A 186 2.53 -36.13 45.00
N THR A 187 3.20 -35.84 46.13
CA THR A 187 2.81 -36.32 47.47
C THR A 187 1.74 -35.47 48.15
N THR A 188 1.42 -34.27 47.64
CA THR A 188 0.35 -33.41 48.19
C THR A 188 -0.32 -32.59 47.08
N ALA A 189 -1.52 -33.00 46.65
CA ALA A 189 -2.39 -32.18 45.78
C ALA A 189 -3.65 -31.82 46.57
N GLY A 190 -3.74 -30.57 47.02
CA GLY A 190 -4.82 -30.10 47.92
C GLY A 190 -6.16 -29.81 47.24
N ASN A 191 -6.21 -29.75 45.91
CA ASN A 191 -7.44 -29.53 45.15
C ASN A 191 -7.34 -30.20 43.78
N VAL A 192 -7.84 -31.44 43.68
CA VAL A 192 -8.01 -32.13 42.40
C VAL A 192 -9.51 -32.29 42.16
N THR A 193 -10.06 -31.53 41.23
CA THR A 193 -11.41 -31.77 40.68
C THR A 193 -11.26 -32.52 39.36
N GLY A 194 -11.45 -33.85 39.41
CA GLY A 194 -11.36 -34.76 38.28
C GLY A 194 -11.01 -36.18 38.74
N VAL A 195 -11.28 -37.18 37.90
CA VAL A 195 -10.88 -38.58 38.17
C VAL A 195 -9.37 -38.70 38.00
N VAL A 196 -8.66 -39.00 39.07
CA VAL A 196 -7.24 -39.36 39.03
C VAL A 196 -7.15 -40.87 38.81
N ALA A 197 -6.58 -41.29 37.67
CA ALA A 197 -6.17 -42.67 37.51
C ALA A 197 -4.96 -42.93 38.42
N ILE A 198 -5.20 -43.47 39.62
CA ILE A 198 -4.11 -43.92 40.48
C ILE A 198 -3.59 -45.21 39.86
N ALA A 199 -2.30 -45.21 39.46
CA ALA A 199 -1.62 -46.37 38.89
C ALA A 199 -1.48 -47.57 39.86
N ASN A 200 -2.12 -47.53 41.03
CA ASN A 200 -2.31 -48.64 41.96
C ASN A 200 -3.68 -48.57 42.66
N GLY A 201 -4.74 -48.46 41.87
CA GLY A 201 -6.13 -48.54 42.34
C GLY A 201 -7.11 -48.47 41.18
N GLY A 202 -6.99 -49.42 40.25
CA GLY A 202 -7.73 -49.48 39.00
C GLY A 202 -9.23 -49.76 39.15
N THR A 203 -9.90 -49.71 38.01
CA THR A 203 -11.18 -50.37 37.75
C THR A 203 -11.12 -51.84 38.16
N GLY A 204 -12.05 -52.26 39.02
CA GLY A 204 -12.08 -53.62 39.58
C GLY A 204 -12.37 -53.72 41.08
N SER A 205 -13.13 -52.78 41.66
CA SER A 205 -13.59 -52.93 43.03
C SER A 205 -14.78 -53.89 43.11
N ALA A 206 -14.61 -55.01 43.82
CA ALA A 206 -15.68 -55.96 44.11
C ALA A 206 -16.74 -55.43 45.11
N THR A 207 -16.71 -54.14 45.48
CA THR A 207 -17.57 -53.59 46.55
C THR A 207 -18.40 -52.36 46.21
N LYS A 208 -18.41 -51.85 44.97
CA LYS A 208 -19.28 -50.69 44.61
C LYS A 208 -19.81 -50.78 43.17
N ASN A 209 -21.14 -50.71 43.03
CA ASN A 209 -21.90 -50.95 41.81
C ASN A 209 -22.61 -49.67 41.35
N PHE A 210 -21.96 -48.77 40.59
CA PHE A 210 -22.66 -47.70 39.86
C PHE A 210 -21.89 -47.27 38.60
N VAL A 211 -22.61 -47.21 37.48
CA VAL A 211 -22.18 -46.60 36.21
C VAL A 211 -22.81 -45.21 36.14
N ASP A 212 -22.00 -44.18 35.93
CA ASP A 212 -22.45 -42.81 35.67
C ASP A 212 -22.96 -42.70 34.23
N LEU A 213 -24.22 -42.27 34.06
CA LEU A 213 -24.92 -42.14 32.77
C LEU A 213 -25.01 -40.69 32.28
N THR A 214 -24.17 -39.78 32.78
CA THR A 214 -24.20 -38.36 32.37
C THR A 214 -23.51 -38.05 31.04
N THR A 215 -23.02 -39.07 30.31
CA THR A 215 -22.48 -38.94 28.94
C THR A 215 -23.02 -40.04 28.03
N ASP A 216 -23.12 -39.74 26.73
CA ASP A 216 -23.59 -40.68 25.69
C ASP A 216 -22.84 -42.01 25.77
N GLN A 217 -23.59 -43.09 26.03
CA GLN A 217 -23.06 -44.44 26.03
C GLN A 217 -23.24 -45.05 24.64
N THR A 218 -22.15 -45.28 23.92
CA THR A 218 -22.18 -46.08 22.70
C THR A 218 -22.21 -47.55 23.09
N VAL A 219 -23.39 -48.17 23.03
CA VAL A 219 -23.55 -49.59 23.32
C VAL A 219 -23.48 -50.37 22.00
N GLY A 220 -22.41 -51.13 21.80
CA GLY A 220 -22.27 -52.01 20.64
C GLY A 220 -23.12 -53.29 20.74
N GLY A 221 -23.67 -53.73 19.60
CA GLY A 221 -24.37 -55.00 19.44
C GLY A 221 -25.90 -54.93 19.53
N THR A 222 -26.57 -56.01 19.12
CA THR A 222 -28.04 -56.14 19.17
C THR A 222 -28.52 -56.25 20.62
N LYS A 223 -29.47 -55.40 21.00
CA LYS A 223 -30.18 -55.49 22.28
C LYS A 223 -31.66 -55.76 22.02
N THR A 224 -32.24 -56.63 22.85
CA THR A 224 -33.66 -56.93 22.85
C THR A 224 -34.26 -56.28 24.10
N PHE A 225 -35.20 -55.36 23.92
CA PHE A 225 -35.98 -54.80 25.02
C PHE A 225 -37.24 -55.64 25.22
N THR A 226 -37.53 -56.01 26.46
CA THR A 226 -38.70 -56.84 26.80
C THR A 226 -40.01 -56.04 26.90
N ASN A 227 -39.96 -54.71 26.72
CA ASN A 227 -41.13 -53.83 26.70
C ASN A 227 -41.06 -52.86 25.52
N PRO A 228 -42.20 -52.48 24.90
CA PRO A 228 -42.23 -51.47 23.83
C PRO A 228 -41.71 -50.13 24.36
N PRO A 229 -40.80 -49.45 23.64
CA PRO A 229 -40.42 -48.08 24.00
C PRO A 229 -41.61 -47.14 23.81
N VAL A 230 -41.95 -46.36 24.83
CA VAL A 230 -42.92 -45.26 24.76
C VAL A 230 -42.17 -43.95 24.56
N GLY A 231 -42.39 -43.31 23.40
CA GLY A 231 -41.79 -42.02 23.03
C GLY A 231 -42.46 -41.42 21.80
N ASN A 232 -42.32 -40.11 21.58
CA ASN A 232 -42.93 -39.37 20.46
C ASN A 232 -42.25 -39.61 19.09
N GLY A 233 -41.33 -40.57 19.01
CA GLY A 233 -40.65 -40.95 17.78
C GLY A 233 -39.75 -39.87 17.17
N SER A 234 -39.50 -38.74 17.84
CA SER A 234 -38.72 -37.62 17.28
C SER A 234 -37.25 -37.96 16.96
N ALA A 235 -36.74 -39.06 17.52
CA ALA A 235 -35.39 -39.57 17.31
C ALA A 235 -35.33 -40.84 16.44
N LEU A 236 -36.46 -41.31 15.89
CA LEU A 236 -36.48 -42.46 14.96
C LEU A 236 -36.01 -41.98 13.58
N THR A 237 -34.70 -42.07 13.35
CA THR A 237 -34.10 -41.91 12.02
C THR A 237 -33.90 -43.31 11.42
N ASN A 238 -34.25 -43.49 10.13
CA ASN A 238 -34.42 -44.76 9.38
C ASN A 238 -35.85 -45.34 9.28
N LEU A 239 -36.84 -44.49 8.98
CA LEU A 239 -38.05 -44.97 8.30
C LEU A 239 -37.75 -45.09 6.80
N ASN A 240 -37.68 -46.33 6.27
CA ASN A 240 -37.60 -46.54 4.83
C ASN A 240 -39.00 -46.79 4.24
N GLY A 241 -39.13 -46.60 2.92
CA GLY A 241 -40.41 -46.54 2.19
C GLY A 241 -41.32 -47.77 2.28
N ALA A 242 -40.92 -48.85 2.95
CA ALA A 242 -41.82 -49.97 3.27
C ALA A 242 -42.79 -49.64 4.43
N ASN A 243 -42.47 -48.61 5.24
CA ASN A 243 -43.26 -48.22 6.43
C ASN A 243 -44.17 -47.00 6.21
N ILE A 244 -44.32 -46.53 4.96
CA ILE A 244 -45.25 -45.44 4.60
C ILE A 244 -46.21 -45.96 3.53
N ALA A 245 -47.10 -46.88 3.92
CA ALA A 245 -48.27 -47.23 3.15
C ALA A 245 -49.49 -46.61 3.82
N ASN A 246 -49.83 -45.37 3.42
CA ASN A 246 -51.20 -44.84 3.32
C ASN A 246 -51.23 -43.41 2.73
N ASN A 247 -51.03 -43.36 1.41
CA ASN A 247 -51.77 -42.55 0.44
C ASN A 247 -52.25 -41.13 0.84
N THR A 248 -51.38 -40.11 0.87
CA THR A 248 -51.76 -38.70 0.59
C THR A 248 -50.55 -37.76 0.56
N ILE A 249 -49.99 -37.46 -0.62
CA ILE A 249 -49.74 -36.10 -1.16
C ILE A 249 -49.57 -36.26 -2.69
N THR A 250 -50.45 -35.65 -3.49
CA THR A 250 -50.40 -35.65 -4.96
C THR A 250 -49.73 -34.36 -5.49
N ALA A 251 -49.20 -34.43 -6.72
CA ALA A 251 -48.45 -33.39 -7.43
C ALA A 251 -49.19 -32.05 -7.65
N SER A 252 -50.42 -31.92 -7.16
CA SER A 252 -51.23 -30.70 -7.13
C SER A 252 -50.87 -29.76 -5.95
N ALA A 253 -50.10 -30.25 -4.97
CA ALA A 253 -49.82 -29.49 -3.75
C ALA A 253 -48.65 -28.49 -3.84
N ILE A 254 -48.04 -28.29 -5.02
CA ILE A 254 -46.98 -27.27 -5.17
C ILE A 254 -47.11 -26.51 -6.51
N ALA A 255 -47.45 -25.22 -6.38
CA ALA A 255 -47.51 -24.12 -7.35
C ALA A 255 -48.89 -23.80 -7.98
N PRO A 256 -49.23 -22.50 -8.13
CA PRO A 256 -48.84 -21.80 -9.36
C PRO A 256 -48.33 -20.35 -9.22
N GLU A 257 -47.27 -20.08 -9.99
CA GLU A 257 -47.04 -18.99 -10.97
C GLU A 257 -47.39 -17.50 -10.66
N VAL A 258 -46.37 -16.62 -10.81
CA VAL A 258 -46.48 -15.36 -11.58
C VAL A 258 -45.17 -15.13 -12.36
N THR A 259 -45.28 -15.14 -13.69
CA THR A 259 -44.27 -14.65 -14.65
C THR A 259 -44.46 -13.16 -14.95
N VAL A 260 -43.38 -12.38 -14.97
CA VAL A 260 -43.20 -11.26 -15.92
C VAL A 260 -41.74 -11.23 -16.39
N ALA A 261 -41.55 -11.22 -17.71
CA ALA A 261 -40.27 -11.12 -18.38
C ALA A 261 -39.65 -9.72 -18.25
N ALA A 262 -38.35 -9.67 -18.01
CA ALA A 262 -37.50 -8.58 -18.46
C ALA A 262 -36.22 -9.20 -19.03
N THR A 263 -36.13 -9.21 -20.36
CA THR A 263 -34.87 -9.39 -21.08
C THR A 263 -33.89 -8.34 -20.59
N THR A 264 -32.79 -8.74 -19.95
CA THR A 264 -31.65 -7.83 -19.76
C THR A 264 -31.05 -7.56 -21.12
N ASN A 265 -31.40 -6.42 -21.70
CA ASN A 265 -30.78 -5.85 -22.89
C ASN A 265 -29.30 -5.57 -22.57
N PHE A 266 -28.41 -6.50 -22.89
CA PHE A 266 -26.96 -6.23 -22.94
C PHE A 266 -26.59 -5.27 -24.10
N SER A 267 -27.55 -4.86 -24.92
CA SER A 267 -27.40 -3.87 -25.98
C SER A 267 -27.28 -2.42 -25.49
N LEU A 268 -27.47 -2.13 -24.19
CA LEU A 268 -27.24 -0.79 -23.63
C LEU A 268 -25.90 -0.62 -22.87
N LEU A 269 -25.01 -1.63 -22.90
CA LEU A 269 -23.59 -1.46 -22.50
C LEU A 269 -22.71 -1.02 -23.67
N GLY A 270 -23.26 -0.98 -24.89
CA GLY A 270 -22.58 -0.53 -26.12
C GLY A 270 -22.77 0.95 -26.47
N GLN A 271 -23.40 1.75 -25.60
CA GLN A 271 -23.64 3.19 -25.84
C GLN A 271 -23.07 4.14 -24.77
N LEU A 272 -22.40 3.63 -23.73
CA LEU A 272 -21.48 4.46 -22.98
C LEU A 272 -20.31 4.76 -23.91
N ARG A 273 -20.26 6.00 -24.37
CA ARG A 273 -19.11 6.65 -24.98
C ARG A 273 -17.86 6.37 -24.12
N TRP A 274 -17.13 5.30 -24.42
CA TRP A 274 -15.88 4.90 -23.76
C TRP A 274 -14.74 5.93 -23.98
N ASP A 275 -15.02 6.98 -24.75
CA ASP A 275 -14.20 8.18 -24.95
C ASP A 275 -14.38 9.25 -23.85
N LEU A 276 -15.29 9.07 -22.89
CA LEU A 276 -15.44 9.98 -21.75
C LEU A 276 -14.73 9.41 -20.53
N LEU A 277 -13.54 9.95 -20.21
CA LEU A 277 -12.95 9.79 -18.88
C LEU A 277 -14.02 10.11 -17.83
N GLN A 278 -14.21 9.23 -16.84
CA GLN A 278 -15.01 9.54 -15.67
C GLN A 278 -14.26 10.59 -14.86
N THR A 279 -14.53 11.86 -15.14
CA THR A 279 -14.03 12.97 -14.35
C THR A 279 -14.98 13.21 -13.20
N LYS A 280 -14.44 13.36 -11.99
CA LYS A 280 -15.21 13.78 -10.82
C LYS A 280 -14.56 14.99 -10.21
N SER A 281 -15.30 16.08 -10.13
CA SER A 281 -14.82 17.34 -9.55
C SER A 281 -15.34 17.53 -8.14
N PHE A 282 -14.49 18.10 -7.29
CA PHE A 282 -14.77 18.38 -5.89
C PHE A 282 -14.50 19.85 -5.62
N ALA A 283 -15.45 20.51 -4.95
CA ALA A 283 -15.33 21.92 -4.60
C ALA A 283 -14.22 22.12 -3.57
N LEU A 284 -13.50 23.23 -3.72
CA LEU A 284 -12.43 23.68 -2.84
C LEU A 284 -12.68 25.11 -2.34
N GLY A 285 -11.73 25.63 -1.56
CA GLY A 285 -11.68 27.04 -1.22
C GLY A 285 -11.35 27.91 -2.44
N PRO A 286 -11.35 29.25 -2.27
CA PRO A 286 -11.03 30.18 -3.35
C PRO A 286 -9.55 30.09 -3.77
N ASN A 287 -9.31 30.13 -5.09
CA ASN A 287 -7.99 30.13 -5.72
C ASN A 287 -7.10 28.96 -5.27
N PRO A 288 -7.52 27.69 -5.45
CA PRO A 288 -6.69 26.56 -5.12
C PRO A 288 -5.48 26.47 -6.07
N ASN A 289 -4.34 26.02 -5.58
CA ASN A 289 -3.08 26.04 -6.33
C ASN A 289 -2.36 24.69 -6.38
N GLY A 290 -1.46 24.41 -5.43
CA GLY A 290 -0.72 23.16 -5.37
C GLY A 290 -1.48 22.03 -4.68
N ALA A 291 -1.16 20.78 -5.05
CA ALA A 291 -1.70 19.60 -4.39
C ALA A 291 -0.62 18.54 -4.12
N ALA A 292 -0.77 17.76 -3.05
CA ALA A 292 0.07 16.62 -2.73
C ALA A 292 -0.76 15.45 -2.18
N PHE A 293 -0.29 14.22 -2.42
CA PHE A 293 -0.88 13.00 -1.89
C PHE A 293 -0.10 12.50 -0.67
N ASP A 294 -0.80 12.16 0.41
CA ASP A 294 -0.19 11.67 1.66
C ASP A 294 -0.21 10.14 1.82
N GLY A 295 -0.63 9.40 0.79
CA GLY A 295 -0.86 7.96 0.85
C GLY A 295 -2.33 7.55 1.05
N ALA A 296 -3.20 8.47 1.48
CA ALA A 296 -4.64 8.24 1.62
C ALA A 296 -5.52 9.44 1.24
N ASN A 297 -4.97 10.64 1.26
CA ASN A 297 -5.65 11.92 1.14
C ASN A 297 -4.88 12.86 0.22
N ILE A 298 -5.62 13.73 -0.46
CA ILE A 298 -5.09 14.84 -1.23
C ILE A 298 -5.15 16.09 -0.36
N TRP A 299 -4.04 16.82 -0.28
CA TRP A 299 -3.92 18.10 0.39
C TRP A 299 -3.79 19.17 -0.67
N VAL A 300 -4.64 20.19 -0.63
CA VAL A 300 -4.68 21.28 -1.62
C VAL A 300 -4.54 22.61 -0.92
N THR A 301 -3.64 23.46 -1.38
CA THR A 301 -3.50 24.83 -0.86
C THR A 301 -4.59 25.71 -1.47
N ASP A 302 -5.40 26.36 -0.64
CA ASP A 302 -6.40 27.33 -1.08
C ASP A 302 -5.88 28.75 -0.82
N THR A 303 -5.28 29.33 -1.85
CA THR A 303 -4.53 30.58 -1.78
C THR A 303 -5.38 31.74 -1.30
N GLY A 304 -6.62 31.84 -1.78
CA GLY A 304 -7.54 32.94 -1.45
C GLY A 304 -8.02 32.92 0.00
N SER A 305 -7.92 31.78 0.69
CA SER A 305 -8.37 31.61 2.08
C SER A 305 -7.26 31.31 3.08
N ASN A 306 -6.00 31.36 2.67
CA ASN A 306 -4.83 31.15 3.54
C ASN A 306 -4.90 29.83 4.34
N ASN A 307 -5.33 28.75 3.69
CA ASN A 307 -5.48 27.45 4.32
C ASN A 307 -5.06 26.32 3.36
N VAL A 308 -5.02 25.10 3.89
CA VAL A 308 -4.88 23.87 3.13
C VAL A 308 -6.08 22.97 3.41
N THR A 309 -6.75 22.50 2.37
CA THR A 309 -7.88 21.57 2.45
C THR A 309 -7.41 20.13 2.26
N LYS A 310 -7.83 19.24 3.16
CA LYS A 310 -7.57 17.81 3.09
C LYS A 310 -8.81 17.08 2.56
N LEU A 311 -8.66 16.33 1.47
CA LEU A 311 -9.70 15.53 0.85
C LEU A 311 -9.32 14.06 0.90
N ARG A 312 -10.27 13.18 1.22
CA ARG A 312 -10.04 11.73 1.13
C ARG A 312 -9.90 11.33 -0.34
N ALA A 313 -8.83 10.64 -0.70
CA ALA A 313 -8.57 10.30 -2.11
C ALA A 313 -9.59 9.31 -2.69
N SER A 314 -10.20 8.45 -1.87
CA SER A 314 -11.16 7.45 -2.38
C SER A 314 -12.41 8.08 -2.99
N ASP A 315 -12.96 9.12 -2.36
CA ASP A 315 -14.29 9.67 -2.68
C ASP A 315 -14.33 11.19 -2.86
N GLY A 316 -13.24 11.90 -2.52
CA GLY A 316 -13.10 13.37 -2.55
C GLY A 316 -13.80 14.08 -1.39
N ALA A 317 -14.18 13.38 -0.33
CA ALA A 317 -14.78 14.00 0.85
C ALA A 317 -13.78 14.93 1.55
N VAL A 318 -14.18 16.18 1.82
CA VAL A 318 -13.40 17.12 2.63
C VAL A 318 -13.34 16.62 4.07
N LEU A 319 -12.14 16.35 4.56
CA LEU A 319 -11.87 15.86 5.91
C LEU A 319 -11.49 16.98 6.88
N GLY A 320 -11.09 18.14 6.35
CA GLY A 320 -10.77 19.31 7.14
C GLY A 320 -10.07 20.38 6.32
N THR A 321 -10.08 21.60 6.85
CA THR A 321 -9.37 22.75 6.30
C THR A 321 -8.56 23.39 7.43
N PHE A 322 -7.28 23.63 7.17
CA PHE A 322 -6.31 23.98 8.20
C PHE A 322 -5.63 25.29 7.85
N ALA A 323 -5.69 26.27 8.76
CA ALA A 323 -5.07 27.57 8.56
C ALA A 323 -3.54 27.46 8.46
N VAL A 324 -2.95 28.19 7.52
CA VAL A 324 -1.50 28.28 7.32
C VAL A 324 -1.07 29.75 7.24
N GLY A 325 0.11 30.03 6.68
CA GLY A 325 0.54 31.40 6.41
C GLY A 325 -0.25 32.04 5.25
N THR A 326 0.15 33.25 4.87
CA THR A 326 -0.54 33.99 3.81
C THR A 326 -0.10 33.53 2.41
N ASN A 327 -1.08 33.50 1.49
CA ASN A 327 -0.90 33.17 0.07
C ASN A 327 -0.17 31.82 -0.12
N PRO A 328 -0.73 30.70 0.39
CA PRO A 328 -0.12 29.38 0.25
C PRO A 328 -0.07 28.96 -1.23
N ASN A 329 1.03 28.35 -1.64
CA ASN A 329 1.33 28.08 -3.06
C ASN A 329 1.45 26.58 -3.37
N TYR A 330 2.49 25.92 -2.88
CA TYR A 330 2.70 24.48 -3.05
C TYR A 330 2.78 23.74 -1.70
N VAL A 331 2.58 22.43 -1.77
CA VAL A 331 2.56 21.53 -0.62
C VAL A 331 3.37 20.27 -0.91
N ALA A 332 4.07 19.74 0.10
CA ALA A 332 4.77 18.46 0.04
C ALA A 332 4.44 17.58 1.24
N PHE A 333 4.53 16.27 1.06
CA PHE A 333 4.39 15.26 2.12
C PHE A 333 5.75 14.63 2.44
N ASP A 334 6.10 14.57 3.73
CA ASP A 334 7.38 14.01 4.19
C ASP A 334 7.30 12.56 4.70
N GLY A 335 6.14 11.91 4.56
CA GLY A 335 5.86 10.59 5.14
C GLY A 335 5.06 10.64 6.45
N ALA A 336 5.01 11.78 7.14
CA ALA A 336 4.20 11.97 8.36
C ALA A 336 3.53 13.35 8.47
N ASN A 337 4.06 14.35 7.77
CA ASN A 337 3.69 15.75 7.85
C ASN A 337 3.55 16.36 6.46
N ILE A 338 2.74 17.41 6.42
CA ILE A 338 2.44 18.24 5.27
C ILE A 338 3.17 19.56 5.45
N TRP A 339 3.95 19.93 4.45
CA TRP A 339 4.73 21.16 4.41
C TRP A 339 4.14 22.10 3.38
N VAL A 340 3.57 23.21 3.85
CA VAL A 340 2.87 24.19 3.03
C VAL A 340 3.71 25.44 2.88
N VAL A 341 4.07 25.79 1.65
CA VAL A 341 4.81 27.00 1.34
C VAL A 341 3.88 28.19 1.32
N ASN A 342 4.17 29.22 2.12
CA ASN A 342 3.36 30.42 2.24
C ASN A 342 4.08 31.61 1.59
N GLN A 343 3.78 31.86 0.33
CA GLN A 343 4.45 32.88 -0.50
C GLN A 343 4.36 34.27 0.12
N GLY A 344 3.18 34.64 0.62
CA GLY A 344 2.91 36.00 1.12
C GLY A 344 3.51 36.28 2.49
N SER A 345 3.86 35.24 3.26
CA SER A 345 4.41 35.38 4.61
C SER A 345 5.85 34.89 4.74
N ASN A 346 6.48 34.55 3.61
CA ASN A 346 7.89 34.15 3.52
C ASN A 346 8.28 33.05 4.52
N ASN A 347 7.41 32.05 4.68
CA ASN A 347 7.62 30.93 5.58
C ASN A 347 7.02 29.63 5.03
N VAL A 348 7.30 28.52 5.69
CA VAL A 348 6.65 27.22 5.45
C VAL A 348 5.94 26.77 6.72
N THR A 349 4.72 26.24 6.62
CA THR A 349 3.97 25.64 7.73
C THR A 349 4.11 24.12 7.71
N LYS A 350 4.39 23.50 8.86
CA LYS A 350 4.42 22.04 9.03
C LYS A 350 3.21 21.53 9.82
N LEU A 351 2.37 20.74 9.17
CA LEU A 351 1.17 20.13 9.77
C LEU A 351 1.30 18.62 9.83
N ARG A 352 0.83 17.96 10.89
CA ARG A 352 0.79 16.51 10.96
C ARG A 352 -0.25 15.98 9.97
N ALA A 353 0.12 15.02 9.13
CA ALA A 353 -0.78 14.51 8.11
C ALA A 353 -1.99 13.76 8.69
N SER A 354 -1.91 13.19 9.90
CA SER A 354 -3.04 12.45 10.48
C SER A 354 -4.24 13.33 10.80
N ASP A 355 -4.01 14.52 11.38
CA ASP A 355 -5.05 15.36 11.97
C ASP A 355 -4.96 16.85 11.57
N GLY A 356 -3.94 17.25 10.81
CA GLY A 356 -3.68 18.64 10.40
C GLY A 356 -3.26 19.57 11.53
N ALA A 357 -2.94 19.04 12.72
CA ALA A 357 -2.41 19.85 13.81
C ALA A 357 -0.99 20.33 13.50
N CYS A 358 -0.59 21.49 14.03
CA CYS A 358 0.80 21.96 13.97
C CYS A 358 1.76 20.87 14.47
N ALA A 359 2.66 20.40 13.61
CA ALA A 359 3.69 19.45 13.97
C ALA A 359 4.97 20.23 14.32
N GLY A 360 5.31 20.35 15.60
CA GLY A 360 6.52 21.07 16.02
C GLY A 360 6.57 21.58 17.45
N VAL A 361 5.44 21.67 18.18
CA VAL A 361 5.45 22.20 19.56
C VAL A 361 4.47 21.50 20.49
N VAL A 362 4.91 21.34 21.74
CA VAL A 362 4.09 21.08 22.93
C VAL A 362 3.74 22.45 23.55
N GLY A 363 2.53 23.00 23.32
CA GLY A 363 2.05 24.28 23.92
C GLY A 363 1.04 25.09 23.06
N PRO A 364 0.22 26.01 23.64
CA PRO A 364 -0.85 26.78 22.95
C PRO A 364 -0.37 28.14 22.34
N PRO A 365 -1.06 28.76 21.35
CA PRO A 365 -0.97 28.43 19.92
C PRO A 365 -0.46 29.57 18.99
N THR A 366 -0.14 29.17 17.74
CA THR A 366 0.06 29.89 16.44
C THR A 366 1.46 30.31 15.96
N ALA A 367 2.47 30.51 16.79
CA ALA A 367 3.83 30.86 16.31
C ALA A 367 4.77 29.67 16.05
N ALA A 368 4.27 28.44 16.14
CA ALA A 368 5.06 27.30 16.62
C ALA A 368 5.27 26.15 15.62
N CYS A 369 4.77 26.24 14.38
CA CYS A 369 5.06 25.26 13.33
C CYS A 369 5.35 25.91 11.97
N THR A 370 5.67 27.21 11.99
CA THR A 370 6.08 28.00 10.83
C THR A 370 7.57 28.26 10.90
N PHE A 371 8.24 28.12 9.76
CA PHE A 371 9.68 28.29 9.65
C PHE A 371 9.97 29.34 8.59
N ALA A 372 10.63 30.42 9.00
CA ALA A 372 10.99 31.51 8.09
C ALA A 372 11.99 31.02 7.03
N VAL A 373 11.81 31.48 5.80
CA VAL A 373 12.67 31.16 4.65
C VAL A 373 12.95 32.42 3.84
N GLY A 374 13.49 32.27 2.63
CA GLY A 374 13.70 33.39 1.72
C GLY A 374 12.39 34.04 1.26
N THR A 375 12.50 35.03 0.39
CA THR A 375 11.37 35.83 -0.07
C THR A 375 10.67 35.21 -1.27
N ASP A 376 9.35 35.34 -1.30
CA ASP A 376 8.47 34.85 -2.36
C ASP A 376 8.58 33.32 -2.55
N PRO A 377 8.53 32.49 -1.50
CA PRO A 377 8.75 31.05 -1.66
C PRO A 377 7.63 30.42 -2.51
N SER A 378 8.00 29.53 -3.43
CA SER A 378 7.08 29.05 -4.48
C SER A 378 6.82 27.54 -4.47
N SER A 379 7.86 26.71 -4.50
CA SER A 379 7.75 25.25 -4.67
C SER A 379 8.54 24.53 -3.58
N VAL A 380 8.18 23.27 -3.29
CA VAL A 380 8.75 22.47 -2.20
C VAL A 380 8.91 21.01 -2.58
N ALA A 381 10.01 20.39 -2.15
CA ALA A 381 10.29 18.96 -2.30
C ALA A 381 10.86 18.38 -1.00
N PHE A 382 10.64 17.09 -0.78
CA PHE A 382 11.21 16.32 0.33
C PHE A 382 12.29 15.37 -0.20
N ASP A 383 13.47 15.36 0.43
CA ASP A 383 14.61 14.52 0.01
C ASP A 383 14.75 13.20 0.79
N GLY A 384 13.75 12.88 1.64
CA GLY A 384 13.82 11.73 2.56
C GLY A 384 14.24 12.10 3.99
N ALA A 385 14.85 13.27 4.21
CA ALA A 385 15.21 13.77 5.55
C ALA A 385 15.03 15.29 5.74
N ASN A 386 14.99 16.05 4.65
CA ASN A 386 15.01 17.50 4.60
C ASN A 386 13.99 18.01 3.57
N ILE A 387 13.53 19.22 3.82
CA ILE A 387 12.64 19.97 2.95
C ILE A 387 13.48 20.97 2.17
N TRP A 388 13.28 21.01 0.86
CA TRP A 388 13.92 21.96 -0.04
C TRP A 388 12.85 22.82 -0.68
N LEU A 389 13.02 24.12 -0.64
CA LEU A 389 12.06 25.04 -1.25
C LEU A 389 12.75 26.21 -1.94
N THR A 390 12.11 26.73 -2.98
CA THR A 390 12.63 27.79 -3.85
C THR A 390 12.13 29.15 -3.41
N ASN A 391 13.01 30.15 -3.37
CA ASN A 391 12.70 31.54 -3.03
C ASN A 391 13.02 32.45 -4.23
N PRO A 392 12.13 32.54 -5.23
CA PRO A 392 12.38 33.29 -6.46
C PRO A 392 12.87 34.73 -6.28
N SER A 393 12.31 35.49 -5.33
CA SER A 393 12.70 36.89 -5.12
C SER A 393 14.05 37.01 -4.41
N SER A 394 14.40 36.04 -3.55
CA SER A 394 15.74 35.94 -2.96
C SER A 394 16.78 35.26 -3.88
N ASN A 395 16.36 34.70 -5.02
CA ASN A 395 17.21 33.99 -5.98
C ASN A 395 17.92 32.74 -5.42
N ASP A 396 17.35 32.10 -4.40
CA ASP A 396 17.98 30.97 -3.70
C ASP A 396 17.03 29.81 -3.40
N VAL A 397 17.59 28.72 -2.89
CA VAL A 397 16.86 27.56 -2.36
C VAL A 397 17.22 27.39 -0.89
N THR A 398 16.22 27.22 -0.03
CA THR A 398 16.41 26.91 1.39
C THR A 398 16.28 25.41 1.63
N LYS A 399 17.21 24.84 2.39
CA LYS A 399 17.14 23.47 2.93
C LYS A 399 16.80 23.53 4.41
N LEU A 400 15.73 22.87 4.81
CA LEU A 400 15.28 22.74 6.20
C LEU A 400 15.36 21.28 6.63
N ARG A 401 15.76 21.01 7.86
CA ARG A 401 15.67 19.65 8.42
C ARG A 401 14.20 19.32 8.67
N ALA A 402 13.73 18.18 8.16
CA ALA A 402 12.31 17.85 8.28
C ALA A 402 11.89 17.54 9.72
N SER A 403 12.79 17.11 10.61
CA SER A 403 12.41 16.79 12.00
C SER A 403 11.91 18.00 12.80
N ASP A 404 12.59 19.15 12.65
CA ASP A 404 12.42 20.32 13.51
C ASP A 404 12.28 21.65 12.75
N GLY A 405 12.41 21.64 11.41
CA GLY A 405 12.34 22.83 10.56
C GLY A 405 13.57 23.73 10.63
N ALA A 406 14.68 23.28 11.24
CA ALA A 406 15.91 24.06 11.31
C ALA A 406 16.50 24.30 9.92
N VAL A 407 16.88 25.55 9.62
CA VAL A 407 17.59 25.89 8.38
C VAL A 407 18.98 25.26 8.38
N LEU A 408 19.23 24.38 7.41
CA LEU A 408 20.51 23.70 7.23
C LEU A 408 21.40 24.40 6.18
N GLY A 409 20.80 25.19 5.30
CA GLY A 409 21.53 25.96 4.30
C GLY A 409 20.62 26.74 3.36
N THR A 410 21.21 27.76 2.73
CA THR A 410 20.59 28.57 1.68
C THR A 410 21.55 28.65 0.51
N PHE A 411 21.07 28.30 -0.68
CA PHE A 411 21.92 28.06 -1.86
C PHE A 411 21.47 28.97 -2.99
N ALA A 412 22.35 29.90 -3.39
CA ALA A 412 22.08 30.78 -4.52
C ALA A 412 22.02 29.95 -5.81
N VAL A 413 20.91 30.09 -6.54
CA VAL A 413 20.72 29.43 -7.84
C VAL A 413 20.33 30.40 -8.94
N GLY A 414 19.67 31.52 -8.64
CA GLY A 414 19.19 32.48 -9.63
C GLY A 414 17.82 32.13 -10.21
N SER A 415 16.84 33.02 -10.01
CA SER A 415 15.45 32.90 -10.52
C SER A 415 14.78 31.52 -10.36
N PRO A 416 14.84 30.87 -9.18
CA PRO A 416 14.26 29.55 -9.00
C PRO A 416 12.73 29.56 -9.04
N ARG A 417 12.08 28.49 -9.53
CA ARG A 417 10.62 28.31 -9.49
C ARG A 417 10.15 26.98 -8.95
N GLY A 418 10.55 25.90 -9.58
CA GLY A 418 10.16 24.53 -9.28
C GLY A 418 11.34 23.74 -8.74
N VAL A 419 11.05 22.74 -7.90
CA VAL A 419 12.06 21.88 -7.30
C VAL A 419 11.62 20.42 -7.26
N ALA A 420 12.54 19.50 -7.54
CA ALA A 420 12.32 18.06 -7.42
C ALA A 420 13.56 17.35 -6.88
N PHE A 421 13.37 16.21 -6.23
CA PHE A 421 14.43 15.34 -5.75
C PHE A 421 14.54 14.08 -6.62
N ASP A 422 15.76 13.72 -7.03
CA ASP A 422 16.04 12.56 -7.90
C ASP A 422 16.52 11.31 -7.15
N GLY A 423 16.51 11.33 -5.81
CA GLY A 423 17.08 10.28 -4.97
C GLY A 423 18.49 10.59 -4.45
N ALA A 424 19.22 11.53 -5.06
CA ALA A 424 20.54 11.99 -4.57
C ALA A 424 20.77 13.51 -4.71
N ASN A 425 20.01 14.17 -5.56
CA ASN A 425 20.20 15.56 -5.96
C ASN A 425 18.86 16.28 -6.07
N ILE A 426 18.93 17.59 -5.91
CA ILE A 426 17.85 18.55 -6.02
C ILE A 426 17.98 19.24 -7.37
N TRP A 427 16.91 19.17 -8.16
CA TRP A 427 16.77 19.82 -9.45
C TRP A 427 15.91 21.05 -9.31
N VAL A 428 16.41 22.18 -9.78
CA VAL A 428 15.74 23.48 -9.62
C VAL A 428 15.57 24.14 -10.98
N THR A 429 14.35 24.50 -11.35
CA THR A 429 14.10 25.26 -12.58
C THR A 429 14.46 26.72 -12.40
N ARG A 430 15.12 27.32 -13.40
CA ARG A 430 15.49 28.74 -13.41
C ARG A 430 14.75 29.49 -14.50
N PHE A 431 13.67 30.15 -14.12
CA PHE A 431 12.69 30.70 -15.04
C PHE A 431 13.29 31.68 -16.04
N SER A 432 14.03 32.69 -15.56
CA SER A 432 14.60 33.71 -16.44
C SER A 432 15.86 33.24 -17.19
N SER A 433 16.50 32.15 -16.74
CA SER A 433 17.74 31.64 -17.32
C SER A 433 17.54 30.50 -18.33
N ASN A 434 16.30 30.04 -18.52
CA ASN A 434 15.94 28.96 -19.46
C ASN A 434 16.77 27.68 -19.27
N ASN A 435 17.07 27.34 -18.01
CA ASN A 435 17.84 26.17 -17.65
C ASN A 435 17.36 25.59 -16.31
N VAL A 436 17.89 24.43 -15.94
CA VAL A 436 17.74 23.82 -14.61
C VAL A 436 19.09 23.69 -13.93
N THR A 437 19.11 23.65 -12.59
CA THR A 437 20.33 23.37 -11.80
C THR A 437 20.27 22.11 -10.97
N LYS A 438 21.37 21.36 -11.10
CA LYS A 438 21.85 20.21 -10.35
C LYS A 438 22.45 20.52 -8.97
N LEU A 439 21.77 20.41 -7.83
CA LEU A 439 22.40 20.52 -6.50
C LEU A 439 22.50 19.16 -5.82
N ARG A 440 23.62 18.81 -5.19
CA ARG A 440 23.75 17.59 -4.39
C ARG A 440 22.91 17.72 -3.12
N ALA A 441 22.07 16.74 -2.82
CA ALA A 441 21.18 16.85 -1.67
C ALA A 441 21.92 16.78 -0.32
N SER A 442 23.13 16.23 -0.24
CA SER A 442 23.87 16.17 1.04
C SER A 442 24.28 17.56 1.56
N ASP A 443 24.77 18.42 0.68
CA ASP A 443 25.45 19.67 1.03
C ASP A 443 25.04 20.90 0.19
N GLY A 444 24.19 20.72 -0.82
CA GLY A 444 23.76 21.77 -1.74
C GLY A 444 24.83 22.22 -2.75
N ALA A 445 25.95 21.50 -2.86
CA ALA A 445 26.98 21.80 -3.82
C ALA A 445 26.53 21.49 -5.26
N CYS A 446 27.07 22.23 -6.22
CA CYS A 446 26.84 22.02 -7.65
C CYS A 446 27.22 20.59 -8.08
N ALA A 447 26.25 19.83 -8.60
CA ALA A 447 26.39 18.43 -9.01
C ALA A 447 26.41 18.26 -10.54
N GLY A 448 27.40 18.88 -11.22
CA GLY A 448 27.54 18.86 -12.67
C GLY A 448 28.40 17.70 -13.22
N VAL A 449 28.47 17.57 -14.54
CA VAL A 449 29.40 16.65 -15.22
C VAL A 449 30.84 17.13 -15.00
N VAL A 450 31.75 16.19 -14.72
CA VAL A 450 33.19 16.47 -14.67
C VAL A 450 33.73 16.53 -16.11
N GLY A 451 34.01 17.73 -16.64
CA GLY A 451 34.66 17.90 -17.95
C GLY A 451 34.82 19.37 -18.40
N PRO A 452 35.82 19.71 -19.25
CA PRO A 452 36.02 21.08 -19.77
C PRO A 452 35.12 21.44 -20.97
N PRO A 453 34.73 22.73 -21.16
CA PRO A 453 35.02 23.85 -20.28
C PRO A 453 33.98 23.93 -19.14
N THR A 454 34.47 23.83 -17.92
CA THR A 454 33.79 24.01 -16.61
C THR A 454 32.58 23.11 -16.31
N ALA A 455 32.65 22.47 -15.13
CA ALA A 455 31.57 21.76 -14.46
C ALA A 455 30.38 22.70 -14.16
N ALA A 456 29.54 22.96 -15.16
CA ALA A 456 28.29 23.63 -14.96
C ALA A 456 27.24 22.58 -14.55
N CYS A 457 26.75 22.63 -13.31
CA CYS A 457 25.55 21.89 -12.91
C CYS A 457 24.27 22.53 -13.48
N THR A 458 24.35 23.19 -14.62
CA THR A 458 23.24 23.91 -15.24
C THR A 458 22.98 23.35 -16.62
N PHE A 459 21.73 23.00 -16.90
CA PHE A 459 21.37 22.29 -18.11
C PHE A 459 20.25 23.05 -18.81
N THR A 460 20.50 23.46 -20.06
CA THR A 460 19.55 24.24 -20.86
C THR A 460 18.29 23.44 -21.15
N VAL A 461 17.15 24.09 -21.05
CA VAL A 461 15.83 23.54 -21.39
C VAL A 461 15.07 24.53 -22.28
N GLY A 462 13.75 24.38 -22.42
CA GLY A 462 12.91 25.37 -23.10
C GLY A 462 12.81 26.70 -22.34
N THR A 463 11.99 27.61 -22.85
CA THR A 463 11.90 28.96 -22.29
C THR A 463 10.90 29.04 -21.15
N GLY A 464 11.24 29.79 -20.11
CA GLY A 464 10.42 29.93 -18.90
C GLY A 464 10.15 28.60 -18.20
N PRO A 465 11.17 27.82 -17.81
CA PRO A 465 10.95 26.58 -17.09
C PRO A 465 10.25 26.85 -15.76
N GLN A 466 9.16 26.12 -15.50
CA GLN A 466 8.27 26.39 -14.36
C GLN A 466 8.34 25.31 -13.31
N GLN A 467 7.90 24.08 -13.61
CA GLN A 467 7.90 22.96 -12.67
C GLN A 467 8.74 21.81 -13.20
N VAL A 468 9.16 20.95 -12.28
CA VAL A 468 10.02 19.80 -12.56
C VAL A 468 9.51 18.55 -11.84
N ALA A 469 9.60 17.40 -12.50
CA ALA A 469 9.30 16.09 -11.94
C ALA A 469 10.42 15.09 -12.25
N PHE A 470 10.57 14.08 -11.39
CA PHE A 470 11.49 12.96 -11.59
C PHE A 470 10.69 11.68 -11.84
N ASP A 471 11.06 10.92 -12.87
CA ASP A 471 10.38 9.68 -13.27
C ASP A 471 11.08 8.39 -12.78
N GLY A 472 12.11 8.52 -11.94
CA GLY A 472 12.96 7.40 -11.51
C GLY A 472 14.28 7.30 -12.28
N ALA A 473 14.40 7.91 -13.46
CA ALA A 473 15.65 7.96 -14.24
C ALA A 473 15.93 9.31 -14.92
N ASN A 474 14.88 10.10 -15.15
CA ASN A 474 14.89 11.31 -15.96
C ASN A 474 14.14 12.44 -15.26
N ILE A 475 14.54 13.64 -15.61
CA ILE A 475 13.96 14.89 -15.16
C ILE A 475 13.08 15.44 -16.27
N TRP A 476 11.86 15.83 -15.93
CA TRP A 476 10.88 16.40 -16.84
C TRP A 476 10.56 17.82 -16.42
N VAL A 477 10.79 18.78 -17.31
CA VAL A 477 10.70 20.21 -17.02
C VAL A 477 9.64 20.84 -17.90
N THR A 478 8.61 21.42 -17.30
CA THR A 478 7.61 22.21 -18.04
C THR A 478 8.20 23.56 -18.41
N ASN A 479 8.10 23.94 -19.68
CA ASN A 479 8.60 25.21 -20.20
C ASN A 479 7.40 26.07 -20.61
N LEU A 480 6.96 26.93 -19.68
CA LEU A 480 5.71 27.69 -19.79
C LEU A 480 5.69 28.54 -21.07
N ASN A 481 6.79 29.25 -21.37
CA ASN A 481 6.83 30.21 -22.47
C ASN A 481 6.97 29.52 -23.84
N SER A 482 7.58 28.33 -23.92
CA SER A 482 7.74 27.59 -25.18
C SER A 482 6.70 26.50 -25.41
N GLY A 483 5.75 26.29 -24.49
CA GLY A 483 4.62 25.38 -24.69
C GLY A 483 5.00 23.89 -24.80
N ASN A 484 6.09 23.49 -24.15
CA ASN A 484 6.66 22.15 -24.27
C ASN A 484 7.23 21.66 -22.93
N VAL A 485 7.59 20.37 -22.88
CA VAL A 485 8.31 19.76 -21.77
C VAL A 485 9.66 19.24 -22.27
N THR A 486 10.74 19.54 -21.54
CA THR A 486 12.07 18.98 -21.80
C THR A 486 12.31 17.77 -20.90
N LYS A 487 12.75 16.65 -21.47
CA LYS A 487 13.23 15.47 -20.75
C LYS A 487 14.75 15.48 -20.71
N LEU A 488 15.32 15.34 -19.52
CA LEU A 488 16.77 15.24 -19.30
C LEU A 488 17.10 13.92 -18.59
N LEU A 489 18.21 13.29 -18.95
CA LEU A 489 18.74 12.15 -18.20
C LEU A 489 19.23 12.63 -16.83
N ALA A 490 18.71 12.09 -15.73
CA ALA A 490 19.05 12.61 -14.40
C ALA A 490 20.53 12.39 -14.05
N SER A 491 21.17 11.32 -14.53
CA SER A 491 22.58 11.05 -14.20
C SER A 491 23.54 12.12 -14.76
N THR A 492 23.28 12.63 -15.96
CA THR A 492 24.21 13.54 -16.68
C THR A 492 23.65 14.93 -16.96
N GLY A 493 22.33 15.11 -16.90
CA GLY A 493 21.63 16.30 -17.39
C GLY A 493 21.56 16.41 -18.91
N ALA A 494 21.90 15.35 -19.65
CA ALA A 494 21.76 15.33 -21.11
C ALA A 494 20.30 15.43 -21.52
N VAL A 495 19.97 16.33 -22.45
CA VAL A 495 18.61 16.45 -23.01
C VAL A 495 18.33 15.22 -23.88
N LEU A 496 17.26 14.50 -23.55
CA LEU A 496 16.78 13.31 -24.27
C LEU A 496 15.67 13.65 -25.27
N GLY A 497 14.97 14.76 -25.08
CA GLY A 497 13.93 15.22 -25.99
C GLY A 497 13.16 16.42 -25.47
N THR A 498 12.44 17.07 -26.37
CA THR A 498 11.50 18.16 -26.06
C THR A 498 10.17 17.86 -26.74
N PHE A 499 9.07 17.93 -25.99
CA PHE A 499 7.76 17.43 -26.40
C PHE A 499 6.73 18.54 -26.26
N ALA A 500 6.01 18.86 -27.34
CA ALA A 500 4.94 19.86 -27.30
C ALA A 500 3.76 19.34 -26.46
N VAL A 501 3.22 20.19 -25.59
CA VAL A 501 2.12 19.80 -24.67
C VAL A 501 0.98 20.82 -24.61
N GLY A 502 1.08 21.92 -25.36
CA GLY A 502 0.09 23.00 -25.36
C GLY A 502 0.66 24.30 -24.76
N SER A 503 -0.17 25.34 -24.69
CA SER A 503 0.26 26.65 -24.19
C SER A 503 0.33 26.66 -22.66
N LEU A 504 1.37 27.34 -22.15
CA LEU A 504 1.56 27.58 -20.71
C LEU A 504 1.54 26.29 -19.86
N PRO A 505 2.36 25.27 -20.15
CA PRO A 505 2.48 24.11 -19.26
C PRO A 505 3.01 24.55 -17.89
N GLY A 506 2.21 24.33 -16.85
CA GLY A 506 2.48 24.76 -15.49
C GLY A 506 3.01 23.63 -14.64
N ALA A 507 2.11 22.72 -14.26
CA ALA A 507 2.40 21.63 -13.33
C ALA A 507 2.66 20.30 -14.05
N VAL A 508 3.47 19.44 -13.42
CA VAL A 508 3.84 18.13 -13.96
C VAL A 508 3.87 17.08 -12.85
N ALA A 509 3.32 15.89 -13.14
CA ALA A 509 3.37 14.73 -12.25
C ALA A 509 3.74 13.46 -13.02
N PHE A 510 4.35 12.50 -12.34
CA PHE A 510 4.66 11.18 -12.85
C PHE A 510 3.75 10.14 -12.17
N ASP A 511 3.13 9.25 -12.96
CA ASP A 511 2.20 8.22 -12.48
C ASP A 511 2.85 6.83 -12.32
N GLY A 512 4.15 6.70 -12.53
CA GLY A 512 4.86 5.42 -12.61
C GLY A 512 5.15 4.93 -14.03
N ALA A 513 4.46 5.45 -15.05
CA ALA A 513 4.69 5.10 -16.46
C ALA A 513 4.58 6.30 -17.43
N ASN A 514 3.93 7.38 -17.02
CA ASN A 514 3.56 8.52 -17.84
C ASN A 514 3.75 9.83 -17.07
N ILE A 515 4.01 10.88 -17.83
CA ILE A 515 4.11 12.26 -17.40
C ILE A 515 2.80 12.95 -17.75
N TRP A 516 2.19 13.56 -16.75
CA TRP A 516 0.94 14.32 -16.88
C TRP A 516 1.24 15.79 -16.67
N VAL A 517 0.86 16.59 -17.67
CA VAL A 517 1.19 18.01 -17.73
C VAL A 517 -0.09 18.82 -17.75
N ALA A 518 -0.34 19.57 -16.70
CA ALA A 518 -1.45 20.51 -16.64
C ALA A 518 -1.01 21.84 -17.27
N SER A 519 -1.81 22.35 -18.21
CA SER A 519 -1.48 23.55 -18.97
C SER A 519 -2.57 24.63 -18.86
N GLY A 520 -2.17 25.89 -19.06
CA GLY A 520 -3.07 27.04 -19.08
C GLY A 520 -4.14 26.98 -20.18
N SER A 521 -3.98 26.11 -21.17
CA SER A 521 -4.99 25.77 -22.17
C SER A 521 -6.17 24.92 -21.66
N ALA A 522 -6.40 24.85 -20.33
CA ALA A 522 -7.50 24.09 -19.73
C ALA A 522 -7.41 22.57 -19.98
N THR A 523 -6.19 22.06 -20.21
CA THR A 523 -5.95 20.67 -20.59
C THR A 523 -4.88 20.00 -19.75
N VAL A 524 -5.01 18.69 -19.59
CA VAL A 524 -3.93 17.82 -19.12
C VAL A 524 -3.45 16.96 -20.26
N THR A 525 -2.16 17.04 -20.57
CA THR A 525 -1.50 16.23 -21.61
C THR A 525 -0.75 15.07 -20.97
N LYS A 526 -0.99 13.85 -21.43
CA LYS A 526 -0.31 12.62 -20.99
C LYS A 526 0.75 12.22 -22.00
N LEU A 527 2.01 12.15 -21.56
CA LEU A 527 3.14 11.67 -22.33
C LEU A 527 3.64 10.35 -21.72
N ARG A 528 4.02 9.38 -22.54
CA ARG A 528 4.66 8.16 -22.03
C ARG A 528 6.05 8.50 -21.53
N ALA A 529 6.40 8.09 -20.30
CA ALA A 529 7.68 8.47 -19.71
C ALA A 529 8.89 7.80 -20.38
N SER A 530 8.74 6.64 -21.04
CA SER A 530 9.87 5.98 -21.70
C SER A 530 10.47 6.80 -22.84
N ASP A 531 9.63 7.43 -23.67
CA ASP A 531 10.01 8.05 -24.95
C ASP A 531 9.42 9.45 -25.18
N GLY A 532 8.51 9.91 -24.32
CA GLY A 532 7.78 11.18 -24.45
C GLY A 532 6.66 11.14 -25.49
N ALA A 533 6.26 9.97 -25.98
CA ALA A 533 5.17 9.84 -26.94
C ALA A 533 3.84 10.33 -26.35
N LEU A 534 3.16 11.23 -27.06
CA LEU A 534 1.83 11.72 -26.70
C LEU A 534 0.83 10.55 -26.62
N GLN A 535 0.23 10.35 -25.45
CA GLN A 535 -0.81 9.34 -25.21
C GLN A 535 -2.22 9.95 -25.24
N GLY A 536 -2.36 11.25 -25.00
CA GLY A 536 -3.63 11.95 -25.08
C GLY A 536 -3.58 13.35 -24.45
N THR A 537 -4.58 14.15 -24.77
CA THR A 537 -4.81 15.48 -24.17
C THR A 537 -6.27 15.56 -23.76
N PHE A 538 -6.51 15.92 -22.49
CA PHE A 538 -7.81 15.85 -21.84
C PHE A 538 -8.23 17.23 -21.35
N ALA A 539 -9.44 17.67 -21.69
CA ALA A 539 -9.99 18.91 -21.16
C ALA A 539 -10.47 18.71 -19.71
N VAL A 540 -10.06 19.60 -18.80
CA VAL A 540 -10.34 19.49 -17.34
C VAL A 540 -10.87 20.78 -16.72
N GLY A 541 -11.36 21.70 -17.54
CA GLY A 541 -11.86 23.00 -17.09
C GLY A 541 -10.76 24.06 -17.05
N ASN A 542 -11.13 25.27 -16.64
CA ASN A 542 -10.32 26.47 -16.87
C ASN A 542 -9.22 26.67 -15.81
N PHE A 543 -8.04 27.10 -16.27
CA PHE A 543 -6.89 27.58 -15.49
C PHE A 543 -6.35 26.58 -14.46
N LEU A 544 -5.39 25.76 -14.89
CA LEU A 544 -4.83 24.68 -14.07
C LEU A 544 -3.57 25.13 -13.33
N ALA A 545 -3.51 24.85 -12.04
CA ALA A 545 -2.43 25.31 -11.17
C ALA A 545 -1.52 24.18 -10.68
N GLY A 546 -2.11 23.07 -10.22
CA GLY A 546 -1.41 21.93 -9.63
C GLY A 546 -1.88 20.58 -10.16
N VAL A 547 -1.00 19.58 -10.11
CA VAL A 547 -1.31 18.19 -10.47
C VAL A 547 -0.65 17.24 -9.48
N ALA A 548 -1.38 16.22 -9.03
CA ALA A 548 -0.89 15.20 -8.11
C ALA A 548 -1.35 13.80 -8.54
N PHE A 549 -0.56 12.77 -8.23
CA PHE A 549 -0.90 11.37 -8.47
C PHE A 549 -1.17 10.66 -7.13
N ASP A 550 -2.29 9.95 -7.02
CA ASP A 550 -2.70 9.25 -5.78
C ASP A 550 -2.35 7.75 -5.77
N GLY A 551 -1.57 7.27 -6.74
CA GLY A 551 -1.31 5.85 -6.95
C GLY A 551 -2.26 5.17 -7.95
N ALA A 552 -3.39 5.79 -8.30
CA ALA A 552 -4.33 5.29 -9.29
C ALA A 552 -4.93 6.37 -10.21
N ASN A 553 -4.97 7.62 -9.77
CA ASN A 553 -5.67 8.73 -10.39
C ASN A 553 -4.82 9.99 -10.36
N ILE A 554 -5.03 10.82 -11.37
CA ILE A 554 -4.46 12.15 -11.45
C ILE A 554 -5.48 13.15 -10.91
N TRP A 555 -5.05 14.00 -10.00
CA TRP A 555 -5.84 15.07 -9.43
C TRP A 555 -5.33 16.39 -9.96
N VAL A 556 -6.22 17.17 -10.55
CA VAL A 556 -5.89 18.41 -11.24
C VAL A 556 -6.62 19.56 -10.58
N VAL A 557 -5.88 20.52 -10.07
CA VAL A 557 -6.41 21.70 -9.39
C VAL A 557 -6.73 22.77 -10.43
N SER A 558 -7.94 23.31 -10.37
CA SER A 558 -8.41 24.38 -11.25
C SER A 558 -8.71 25.64 -10.44
N ASP A 559 -7.87 26.67 -10.59
CA ASP A 559 -7.91 27.87 -9.75
C ASP A 559 -9.16 28.73 -10.03
N GLY A 560 -9.51 28.94 -11.31
CA GLY A 560 -10.64 29.76 -11.73
C GLY A 560 -11.99 29.10 -11.51
N SER A 561 -11.99 27.79 -11.26
CA SER A 561 -13.20 27.01 -10.98
C SER A 561 -13.34 26.61 -9.51
N ASN A 562 -12.39 26.99 -8.65
CA ASN A 562 -12.33 26.65 -7.22
C ASN A 562 -12.63 25.16 -6.96
N ASN A 563 -12.00 24.29 -7.73
CA ASN A 563 -12.24 22.85 -7.64
C ASN A 563 -10.98 22.03 -7.94
N ILE A 564 -11.05 20.74 -7.60
CA ILE A 564 -10.08 19.74 -8.02
C ILE A 564 -10.80 18.61 -8.76
N THR A 565 -10.28 18.25 -9.91
CA THR A 565 -10.84 17.21 -10.77
C THR A 565 -9.98 15.96 -10.70
N LYS A 566 -10.62 14.84 -10.34
CA LYS A 566 -10.03 13.50 -10.37
C LYS A 566 -10.22 12.89 -11.75
N LEU A 567 -9.10 12.50 -12.36
CA LEU A 567 -8.99 11.78 -13.61
C LEU A 567 -8.47 10.37 -13.36
N GLN A 568 -9.14 9.35 -13.88
CA GLN A 568 -8.58 7.99 -13.84
C GLN A 568 -7.31 7.94 -14.70
N ALA A 569 -6.19 7.50 -14.11
CA ALA A 569 -4.91 7.45 -14.82
C ALA A 569 -4.86 6.29 -15.84
N PHE A 570 -5.79 5.35 -15.76
CA PHE A 570 -5.92 4.16 -16.61
C PHE A 570 -7.39 3.98 -17.03
N PRO A 571 -7.70 3.81 -18.33
CA PRO A 571 -8.90 3.10 -18.76
C PRO A 571 -8.76 1.58 -18.53
#